data_AF-A0A7Y7NIJ6-F1
#
_entry.id   AF-A0A7Y7NIJ6-F1
#
_cell.length_a   1.000
_cell.length_b   1.000
_cell.length_c   1.000
_cell.angle_alpha   90.00
_cell.angle_beta   90.00
_cell.angle_gamma   90.00
#
_symmetry.space_group_name_H-M   'P 1'
#
loop_
_entity.id
_entity.type
_entity.pdbx_description
1 polymer ?
#
loop_
_entity_poly.entity_id
_entity_poly.type
_entity_poly.pdbx_seq_one_letter_code
_entity_poly.pdbx_strand_id
1 'polypeptide(L)'
;QNNVTYTVPIIANATTYIWTLPTGATGASLTNSITVNFSTTAVSGSITVKGNNSCGDGISSSLAITVNSLPAVTVNSATICY
;
A
#
# COMPACT_ATOMS: atom_id res chain seq x y z
N GLN A 1 -8.91 -1.62 4.49
CA GLN A 1 -9.39 -1.31 3.13
C GLN A 1 -8.84 -2.40 2.22
N ASN A 2 -9.67 -3.20 1.56
CA ASN A 2 -9.19 -4.31 0.75
C ASN A 2 -9.19 -3.93 -0.73
N ASN A 3 -8.23 -4.46 -1.51
CA ASN A 3 -8.12 -4.27 -2.95
C ASN A 3 -7.84 -2.82 -3.42
N VAL A 4 -6.89 -2.13 -2.79
CA VAL A 4 -6.46 -0.81 -3.23
C VAL A 4 -5.41 -0.96 -4.32
N THR A 5 -5.75 -0.53 -5.54
CA THR A 5 -4.82 -0.58 -6.67
C THR A 5 -3.97 0.68 -6.70
N TYR A 6 -2.66 0.50 -6.66
CA TYR A 6 -1.69 1.55 -6.87
C TYR A 6 -1.01 1.35 -8.22
N THR A 7 -0.87 2.43 -8.97
CA THR A 7 -0.20 2.46 -10.26
C THR A 7 0.89 3.50 -10.22
N VAL A 8 2.05 3.11 -10.72
CA VAL A 8 3.18 4.02 -10.89
C VAL A 8 3.44 4.22 -12.38
N PRO A 9 3.97 5.40 -12.77
CA PRO A 9 4.42 5.61 -14.14
C PRO A 9 5.46 4.55 -14.51
N ILE A 10 5.45 4.12 -15.78
CA ILE A 10 6.42 3.16 -16.29
C ILE A 10 7.83 3.70 -16.08
N ILE A 11 8.65 2.90 -15.40
CA ILE A 11 10.07 3.19 -15.23
C ILE A 11 10.77 2.64 -16.48
N ALA A 12 11.20 3.54 -17.35
CA ALA A 12 11.94 3.16 -18.55
C ALA A 12 13.17 2.33 -18.16
N ASN A 13 13.36 1.19 -18.83
CA ASN A 13 14.43 0.21 -18.59
C ASN A 13 14.29 -0.67 -17.33
N ALA A 14 13.18 -0.65 -16.58
CA ALA A 14 12.98 -1.57 -15.48
C ALA A 14 12.55 -2.96 -15.98
N THR A 15 13.31 -4.00 -15.65
CA THR A 15 12.97 -5.41 -15.98
C THR A 15 12.03 -6.01 -14.92
N THR A 16 12.22 -5.62 -13.65
CA THR A 16 11.40 -6.04 -12.52
C THR A 16 11.06 -4.85 -11.64
N TYR A 17 9.93 -4.92 -10.93
CA TYR A 17 9.51 -3.92 -9.95
C TYR A 17 9.56 -4.54 -8.56
N ILE A 18 10.29 -3.90 -7.66
CA ILE A 18 10.41 -4.30 -6.25
C ILE A 18 9.57 -3.34 -5.44
N TRP A 19 8.50 -3.85 -4.84
CA TRP A 19 7.57 -3.08 -4.03
C TRP A 19 7.82 -3.32 -2.55
N THR A 20 7.94 -2.25 -1.78
CA THR A 20 8.06 -2.24 -0.32
C THR A 20 6.80 -1.62 0.24
N LEU A 21 6.08 -2.39 1.05
CA LEU A 21 4.83 -1.99 1.69
C LEU A 21 5.05 -1.78 3.20
N PRO A 22 4.34 -0.84 3.83
CA PRO A 22 4.41 -0.66 5.28
C PRO A 22 3.72 -1.78 6.04
N THR A 23 3.94 -1.82 7.34
CA THR A 23 3.41 -2.85 8.24
C THR A 23 1.89 -2.90 8.20
N GLY A 24 1.33 -4.11 8.03
CA GLY A 24 -0.11 -4.34 7.92
C GLY A 24 -0.71 -4.13 6.53
N ALA A 25 0.11 -3.76 5.54
CA ALA A 25 -0.23 -3.80 4.13
C ALA A 25 0.37 -5.05 3.47
N THR A 26 -0.43 -5.79 2.70
CA THR A 26 0.02 -6.96 1.96
C THR A 26 -0.34 -6.85 0.49
N GLY A 27 0.62 -7.15 -0.37
CA GLY A 27 0.46 -7.04 -1.81
C GLY A 27 1.79 -7.36 -2.47
N ALA A 28 1.74 -8.05 -3.59
CA ALA A 28 2.92 -8.33 -4.39
C ALA A 28 2.55 -8.17 -5.86
N SER A 29 3.39 -7.46 -6.60
CA SER A 29 3.30 -7.39 -8.05
C SER A 29 4.68 -7.13 -8.61
N LEU A 30 4.93 -7.61 -9.82
CA LEU A 30 6.20 -7.42 -10.53
C LEU A 30 6.05 -6.42 -11.68
N THR A 31 4.92 -5.71 -11.72
CA THR A 31 4.58 -4.75 -12.78
C THR A 31 4.45 -3.34 -12.20
N ASN A 32 4.16 -2.37 -13.06
CA ASN A 32 3.86 -0.98 -12.72
C ASN A 32 2.51 -0.78 -12.01
N SER A 33 1.74 -1.85 -11.81
CA SER A 33 0.52 -1.85 -11.00
C SER A 33 0.61 -2.89 -9.90
N ILE A 34 0.21 -2.51 -8.69
CA ILE A 34 0.12 -3.41 -7.55
C ILE A 34 -1.24 -3.29 -6.90
N THR A 35 -1.79 -4.42 -6.48
CA THR A 35 -2.98 -4.44 -5.62
C THR A 35 -2.55 -4.72 -4.20
N VAL A 36 -2.87 -3.78 -3.30
CA VAL A 36 -2.49 -3.82 -1.89
C VAL A 36 -3.75 -3.97 -1.04
N ASN A 37 -3.67 -4.87 -0.08
CA ASN A 37 -4.69 -5.14 0.90
C ASN A 37 -4.24 -4.56 2.25
N PHE A 38 -5.01 -3.62 2.79
CA PHE A 38 -4.75 -3.02 4.09
C PHE A 38 -5.62 -3.69 5.14
N SER A 39 -4.96 -4.41 6.06
CA SER A 39 -5.61 -4.99 7.24
C SER A 39 -6.06 -3.89 8.22
N THR A 40 -6.81 -4.26 9.25
CA THR A 40 -7.18 -3.37 10.37
C THR A 40 -5.98 -2.86 11.16
N THR A 41 -4.84 -3.54 11.04
CA THR A 41 -3.54 -3.15 11.61
C THR A 41 -2.66 -2.37 10.64
N ALA A 42 -3.16 -2.04 9.44
CA ALA A 42 -2.40 -1.27 8.46
C ALA A 42 -2.11 0.14 9.00
N VAL A 43 -0.82 0.47 9.05
CA VAL A 43 -0.36 1.79 9.47
C VAL A 43 -0.12 2.65 8.24
N SER A 44 -0.47 3.94 8.32
CA SER A 44 -0.05 4.93 7.33
C SER A 44 1.46 4.91 7.18
N GLY A 45 1.95 4.87 5.95
CA GLY A 45 3.37 4.78 5.68
C GLY A 45 3.70 5.26 4.28
N SER A 46 4.87 4.89 3.77
CA SER A 46 5.23 5.09 2.37
C SER A 46 5.32 3.74 1.68
N ILE A 47 4.67 3.62 0.54
CA ILE A 47 4.95 2.54 -0.41
C ILE A 47 6.11 3.00 -1.25
N THR A 48 7.16 2.18 -1.34
CA THR A 48 8.29 2.46 -2.22
C THR A 48 8.32 1.41 -3.29
N VAL A 49 8.41 1.83 -4.55
CA VAL A 49 8.70 0.94 -5.67
C VAL A 49 10.04 1.31 -6.26
N LYS A 50 10.83 0.32 -6.63
CA LYS A 50 12.03 0.54 -7.44
C LYS A 50 12.04 -0.41 -8.64
N GLY A 51 12.34 0.15 -9.80
CA GLY A 51 12.66 -0.68 -10.96
C GLY A 51 14.04 -1.29 -10.77
N ASN A 52 14.22 -2.57 -11.07
CA ASN A 52 15.51 -3.22 -11.11
C ASN A 52 15.72 -3.81 -12.51
N ASN A 53 16.95 -3.68 -13.02
CA ASN A 53 17.34 -4.24 -14.30
C ASN A 53 18.77 -4.81 -14.23
N SER A 54 19.24 -5.37 -15.35
CA SER A 54 20.59 -5.93 -15.47
C SER A 54 21.73 -4.93 -15.27
N CYS A 55 21.46 -3.62 -15.36
CA CYS A 55 22.41 -2.55 -15.06
C CYS A 55 22.39 -2.11 -13.58
N GLY A 56 21.38 -2.49 -12.80
CA GLY A 56 21.27 -2.17 -11.38
C GLY A 56 19.86 -1.73 -10.94
N ASP A 57 19.79 -1.10 -9.76
CA ASP A 57 18.57 -0.48 -9.27
C ASP A 57 18.33 0.87 -9.98
N GLY A 58 17.15 1.02 -10.57
CA GLY A 58 16.68 2.25 -11.21
C GLY A 58 16.03 3.23 -10.23
N ILE A 59 15.27 4.18 -10.79
CA ILE A 59 14.59 5.22 -10.00
C ILE A 59 13.62 4.57 -9.01
N SER A 60 13.73 4.97 -7.75
CA SER A 60 12.75 4.61 -6.73
C SER A 60 11.66 5.68 -6.68
N SER A 61 10.41 5.23 -6.71
CA SER A 61 9.24 6.09 -6.52
C SER A 61 8.64 5.79 -5.15
N SER A 62 8.50 6.82 -4.33
CA SER A 62 7.82 6.75 -3.05
C SER A 62 6.43 7.36 -3.17
N LEU A 63 5.43 6.66 -2.67
CA LEU A 63 4.06 7.13 -2.56
C LEU A 63 3.66 7.08 -1.09
N ALA A 64 3.45 8.25 -0.49
CA ALA A 64 2.93 8.33 0.86
C ALA A 64 1.46 7.88 0.84
N ILE A 65 1.17 6.83 1.61
CA ILE A 65 -0.19 6.28 1.77
C ILE A 65 -0.72 6.66 3.13
N THR A 66 -1.77 7.48 3.12
CA THR A 66 -2.58 7.80 4.28
C THR A 66 -3.70 6.78 4.37
N VAL A 67 -3.49 5.74 5.19
CA VAL A 67 -4.57 4.81 5.55
C VAL A 67 -5.50 5.54 6.50
N ASN A 68 -6.53 6.19 5.96
CA ASN A 68 -7.66 6.63 6.76
C ASN A 68 -8.43 5.36 7.16
N SER A 69 -8.19 4.86 8.38
CA SER A 69 -9.15 3.95 8.99
C SER A 69 -10.50 4.65 8.95
N LEU A 70 -11.56 3.94 8.51
CA LEU A 70 -12.90 4.47 8.72
C LEU A 70 -13.01 4.83 10.20
N PRO A 71 -13.62 5.97 10.57
CA PRO A 71 -13.85 6.25 11.97
C PRO A 71 -14.55 5.03 12.54
N ALA A 72 -13.93 4.40 13.55
CA ALA A 72 -14.61 3.38 14.30
C ALA A 72 -15.86 4.06 14.85
N VAL A 73 -17.02 3.75 14.30
CA VAL A 73 -18.28 4.09 14.93
C VAL A 73 -18.32 3.21 16.16
N THR A 74 -17.76 3.69 17.26
CA THR A 74 -18.02 3.15 18.57
C THR A 74 -19.49 3.44 18.84
N VAL A 75 -20.35 2.49 18.48
CA VAL A 75 -21.68 2.44 19.05
C VAL A 75 -21.43 2.07 20.51
N ASN A 76 -21.20 3.09 21.34
CA ASN A 76 -21.39 2.99 22.77
C ASN A 76 -22.91 2.87 22.93
N SER A 77 -23.46 1.70 22.62
CA SER A 77 -24.83 1.35 22.95
C SER A 77 -24.87 1.21 24.46
N ALA A 78 -24.94 2.36 25.12
CA ALA A 78 -25.26 2.46 26.53
C ALA A 78 -26.59 1.75 26.72
N THR A 79 -26.53 0.65 27.46
CA THR A 79 -27.68 -0.01 28.07
C THR A 79 -28.58 1.04 28.70
N ILE A 80 -29.75 1.27 28.13
CA ILE A 80 -30.87 1.89 28.84
C ILE A 80 -31.80 0.73 29.18
N CYS A 81 -31.71 0.24 30.41
CA CYS A 81 -32.75 -0.62 30.98
C CYS A 81 -34.03 0.21 31.13
N TYR A 82 -35.16 -0.40 30.80
CA TYR A 82 -36.46 -0.05 31.39
C TYR A 82 -36.85 -1.19 32.33
#